data_AF-A0A9Q3EZ78-F1
#
_entry.id   AF-A0A9Q3EZ78-F1
#
_cell.length_a   1.000
_cell.length_b   1.000
_cell.length_c   1.000
_cell.angle_alpha   90.00
_cell.angle_beta   90.00
_cell.angle_gamma   90.00
#
_symmetry.space_group_name_H-M   'P 1'
#
loop_
_entity.id
_entity.type
_entity.pdbx_description
1 polymer ?
#
loop_
_entity_poly.entity_id
_entity_poly.type
_entity_poly.pdbx_seq_one_letter_code
_entity_poly.pdbx_strand_id
1 'polypeptide(L)'
;MQSNLLFVNTGALIQCTDIVGAKAITKEDSNIFSQAYELYQKTSNQLFQNIKITPNHHYSMHIPGQLMNWGPLMGMSEFGGECLIGSLQNLKTNSLNGAMEETIMKKFGQMQRLHKTTELYYQLLIRANQPSTILTKKELDDETYLKLFNYLKENFLQLTNYYHLPYPPNRCVLRNYIT
;
A
#
# COMPACT_ATOMS: atom_id res chain seq x y z
N MET A 1 -17.63 32.40 19.71
CA MET A 1 -16.45 32.04 20.52
C MET A 1 -16.25 30.52 20.57
N GLN A 2 -17.29 29.74 20.87
CA GLN A 2 -17.27 28.26 20.89
C GLN A 2 -16.86 27.61 19.56
N SER A 3 -17.32 28.14 18.42
CA SER A 3 -16.99 27.59 17.08
C SER A 3 -15.49 27.65 16.78
N ASN A 4 -14.82 28.76 17.14
CA ASN A 4 -13.37 28.91 16.95
C ASN A 4 -12.60 27.89 17.80
N LEU A 5 -13.01 27.72 19.06
CA LEU A 5 -12.38 26.76 19.97
C LEU A 5 -12.53 25.31 19.47
N LEU A 6 -13.67 24.95 18.88
CA LEU A 6 -13.88 23.64 18.28
C LEU A 6 -12.96 23.39 17.08
N PHE A 7 -12.76 24.39 16.22
CA PHE A 7 -11.82 24.29 15.09
C PHE A 7 -10.38 24.11 15.58
N VAL A 8 -9.96 24.86 16.61
CA VAL A 8 -8.62 24.73 17.20
C VAL A 8 -8.44 23.33 17.80
N ASN A 9 -9.42 22.83 18.55
CA ASN A 9 -9.38 21.50 19.15
C ASN A 9 -9.27 20.40 18.08
N THR A 10 -10.10 20.49 17.04
CA THR A 10 -10.12 19.52 15.95
C THR A 10 -8.83 19.56 15.15
N GLY A 11 -8.32 20.76 14.84
CA GLY A 11 -7.04 20.92 14.14
C GLY A 11 -5.86 20.36 14.93
N ALA A 12 -5.83 20.56 16.24
CA ALA A 12 -4.82 19.97 17.12
C ALA A 12 -4.86 18.44 17.10
N LEU A 13 -6.07 17.85 17.13
CA LEU A 13 -6.23 16.40 17.04
C LEU A 13 -5.80 15.85 15.67
N ILE A 14 -6.18 16.53 14.57
CA ILE A 14 -5.76 16.15 13.21
C ILE A 14 -4.23 16.16 13.10
N GLN A 15 -3.56 17.18 13.63
CA GLN A 15 -2.11 17.26 13.63
C GLN A 15 -1.47 16.09 14.38
N CYS A 16 -2.03 15.70 15.53
CA CYS A 16 -1.60 14.50 16.25
C CYS A 16 -1.76 13.23 15.40
N THR A 17 -2.91 13.04 14.75
CA THR A 17 -3.18 11.84 13.95
C THR A 17 -2.32 11.78 12.69
N ASP A 18 -2.04 12.91 12.06
CA ASP A 18 -1.19 12.99 10.87
C ASP A 18 0.24 12.55 11.20
N ILE A 19 0.77 13.00 12.35
CA ILE A 19 2.09 12.58 12.82
C ILE A 19 2.10 11.09 13.14
N VAL A 20 1.12 10.57 13.88
CA VAL A 20 1.03 9.13 14.21
C VAL A 20 0.93 8.27 12.94
N GLY A 21 0.20 8.76 11.94
CA GLY A 21 0.01 8.12 10.63
C GLY A 21 1.20 8.26 9.66
N ALA A 22 2.21 9.05 10.00
CA ALA A 22 3.34 9.29 9.12
C ALA A 22 4.20 8.04 8.92
N LYS A 23 4.78 7.90 7.72
CA LYS A 23 5.70 6.80 7.38
C LYS A 23 7.15 7.07 7.78
N ALA A 24 7.46 8.32 8.12
CA ALA A 24 8.76 8.78 8.57
C ALA A 24 8.54 9.84 9.66
N ILE A 25 9.43 9.86 10.65
CA ILE A 25 9.33 10.71 11.84
C ILE A 25 10.69 11.32 12.14
N THR A 26 10.68 12.61 12.49
CA THR A 26 11.82 13.37 13.00
C THR A 26 11.68 13.62 14.50
N LYS A 27 12.73 14.15 15.15
CA LYS A 27 12.65 14.52 16.57
C LYS A 27 11.70 15.70 16.77
N GLU A 28 11.63 16.60 15.80
CA GLU A 28 10.76 17.76 15.78
C GLU A 28 9.28 17.33 15.76
N ASP A 29 8.92 16.27 15.03
CA ASP A 29 7.55 15.75 15.00
C ASP A 29 7.06 15.30 16.38
N SER A 30 7.94 14.72 17.21
CA SER A 30 7.61 14.36 18.60
C SER A 30 7.27 15.59 19.45
N ASN A 31 7.99 16.70 19.25
CA ASN A 31 7.72 17.96 19.94
C ASN A 31 6.41 18.60 19.44
N ILE A 32 6.18 18.59 18.13
CA ILE A 32 4.94 19.09 17.51
C ILE A 32 3.75 18.29 18.03
N PHE A 33 3.86 16.95 18.08
CA PHE A 33 2.81 16.10 18.65
C PHE A 33 2.52 16.49 20.11
N SER A 34 3.55 16.65 20.94
CA SER A 34 3.38 17.01 22.35
C SER A 34 2.61 18.32 22.52
N GLN A 35 2.98 19.35 21.75
CA GLN A 35 2.33 20.66 21.79
C GLN A 35 0.88 20.60 21.29
N ALA A 36 0.65 19.91 20.17
CA ALA A 36 -0.68 19.72 19.61
C ALA A 36 -1.58 18.94 20.59
N TYR A 37 -1.06 17.88 21.22
CA TYR A 37 -1.84 17.07 22.15
C TYR A 37 -2.17 17.82 23.45
N GLU A 38 -1.26 18.65 23.95
CA GLU A 38 -1.53 19.54 25.08
C GLU A 38 -2.60 20.59 24.73
N LEU A 39 -2.56 21.17 23.54
CA LEU A 39 -3.58 22.09 23.05
C LEU A 39 -4.93 21.40 22.91
N TYR A 40 -4.98 20.19 22.36
CA TYR A 40 -6.18 19.36 22.28
C TYR A 40 -6.76 19.12 23.69
N GLN A 41 -5.96 18.69 24.67
CA GLN A 41 -6.45 18.46 26.04
C GLN A 41 -7.01 19.73 26.69
N LYS A 42 -6.29 20.85 26.60
CA LYS A 42 -6.72 22.13 27.18
C LYS A 42 -8.05 22.60 26.58
N THR A 43 -8.16 22.55 25.26
CA THR A 43 -9.36 23.01 24.54
C THR A 43 -10.53 22.03 24.69
N SER A 44 -10.26 20.72 24.78
CA SER A 44 -11.27 19.70 25.09
C SER A 44 -11.92 19.94 26.45
N ASN A 45 -11.11 20.19 27.49
CA ASN A 45 -11.62 20.49 28.84
C ASN A 45 -12.50 21.75 28.89
N GLN A 46 -12.28 22.70 27.98
CA GLN A 46 -13.10 23.91 27.86
C GLN A 46 -14.38 23.68 27.05
N LEU A 47 -14.32 22.85 26.01
CA LEU A 47 -15.45 22.57 25.11
C LEU A 47 -16.47 21.62 25.72
N PHE A 48 -16.00 20.57 26.40
CA PHE A 48 -16.85 19.50 26.90
C PHE A 48 -16.74 19.45 28.42
N GLN A 49 -17.87 19.68 29.10
CA GLN A 49 -17.95 19.59 30.55
C GLN A 49 -17.84 18.12 30.99
N ASN A 50 -17.13 17.86 32.09
CA ASN A 50 -16.98 16.54 32.70
C ASN A 50 -16.39 15.46 31.76
N ILE A 51 -15.39 15.81 30.93
CA ILE A 51 -14.65 14.80 30.15
C ILE A 51 -14.09 13.73 31.08
N LYS A 52 -14.43 12.48 30.78
CA LYS A 52 -13.79 11.32 31.39
C LYS A 52 -12.53 10.97 30.59
N ILE A 53 -11.37 11.03 31.24
CA ILE A 53 -10.13 10.54 30.65
C ILE A 53 -10.22 9.02 30.51
N THR A 54 -10.14 8.53 29.28
CA THR A 54 -10.10 7.10 28.97
C THR A 54 -8.65 6.62 28.85
N PRO A 55 -8.39 5.30 28.93
CA PRO A 55 -7.05 4.75 28.76
C PRO A 55 -6.35 5.21 27.48
N ASN A 56 -7.09 5.39 26.37
CA ASN A 56 -6.50 5.86 25.11
C ASN A 56 -5.98 7.30 25.21
N HIS A 57 -6.66 8.16 25.97
CA HIS A 57 -6.17 9.51 26.22
C HIS A 57 -4.88 9.51 27.03
N HIS A 58 -4.79 8.61 28.01
CA HIS A 58 -3.57 8.41 28.81
C HIS A 58 -2.43 7.83 27.97
N TYR A 59 -2.71 6.79 27.18
CA TYR A 59 -1.75 6.18 26.27
C TYR A 59 -1.13 7.18 25.30
N SER A 60 -1.95 8.09 24.75
CA SER A 60 -1.49 9.10 23.80
C SER A 60 -0.47 10.08 24.40
N MET A 61 -0.39 10.22 25.74
CA MET A 61 0.66 11.02 26.38
C MET A 61 2.06 10.39 26.24
N HIS A 62 2.14 9.10 25.97
CA HIS A 62 3.40 8.39 25.79
C HIS A 62 3.88 8.36 24.34
N ILE A 63 3.02 8.74 23.38
CA ILE A 63 3.33 8.74 21.95
C ILE A 63 4.61 9.50 21.60
N PRO A 64 4.90 10.72 22.14
CA PRO A 64 6.17 11.40 21.88
C PRO A 64 7.40 10.55 22.21
N GLY A 65 7.41 9.91 23.38
CA GLY A 65 8.49 9.00 23.78
C GLY A 65 8.60 7.79 22.86
N GLN A 66 7.47 7.22 22.45
CA GLN A 66 7.43 6.09 21.51
C GLN A 66 7.96 6.50 20.12
N LEU A 67 7.57 7.66 19.61
CA LEU A 67 8.05 8.21 18.34
C LEU A 67 9.57 8.39 18.35
N MET A 68 10.14 8.90 19.45
CA MET A 68 11.59 9.06 19.57
C MET A 68 12.34 7.72 19.66
N ASN A 69 11.77 6.73 20.33
CA ASN A 69 12.44 5.46 20.61
C ASN A 69 12.29 4.45 19.48
N TRP A 70 11.12 4.41 18.83
CA TRP A 70 10.75 3.39 17.85
C TRP A 70 10.60 3.94 16.44
N GLY A 71 10.54 5.27 16.29
CA GLY A 71 10.27 5.92 15.01
C GLY A 71 8.78 5.88 14.64
N PRO A 72 8.45 5.79 13.34
CA PRO A 72 7.06 5.81 12.85
C PRO A 72 6.18 4.71 13.45
N LEU A 73 5.09 5.10 14.13
CA LEU A 73 4.20 4.16 14.83
C LEU A 73 3.34 3.31 13.89
N MET A 74 3.09 3.77 12.65
CA MET A 74 2.39 2.96 11.65
C MET A 74 3.09 1.62 11.39
N GLY A 75 4.42 1.59 11.41
CA GLY A 75 5.20 0.36 11.26
C GLY A 75 5.07 -0.60 12.46
N MET A 76 4.66 -0.08 13.62
CA MET A 76 4.43 -0.83 14.85
C MET A 76 2.95 -1.19 15.07
N SER A 77 2.06 -0.77 14.16
CA SER A 77 0.63 -0.98 14.30
C SER A 77 0.23 -2.43 14.03
N GLU A 78 -0.84 -2.89 14.69
CA GLU A 78 -1.44 -4.21 14.46
C GLU A 78 -2.15 -4.32 13.11
N PHE A 79 -2.24 -3.22 12.35
CA PHE A 79 -2.93 -3.16 11.06
C PHE A 79 -2.44 -4.25 10.09
N GLY A 80 -1.12 -4.47 10.02
CA GLY A 80 -0.55 -5.54 9.18
C GLY A 80 -1.00 -6.94 9.62
N GLY A 81 -1.14 -7.15 10.94
CA GLY A 81 -1.68 -8.38 11.51
C GLY A 81 -3.16 -8.58 11.18
N GLU A 82 -3.98 -7.53 11.30
CA GLU A 82 -5.40 -7.57 10.94
C GLU A 82 -5.61 -7.88 9.45
N CYS A 83 -4.83 -7.25 8.56
CA CYS A 83 -4.84 -7.57 7.12
C CYS A 83 -4.44 -9.04 6.85
N LEU A 84 -3.46 -9.55 7.59
CA LEU A 84 -3.05 -10.95 7.50
C LEU A 84 -4.20 -11.87 7.95
N ILE A 85 -4.81 -11.61 9.10
CA ILE A 85 -5.93 -12.40 9.63
C ILE A 85 -7.07 -12.44 8.61
N GLY A 86 -7.48 -11.28 8.07
CA GLY A 86 -8.52 -11.23 7.04
C GLY A 86 -8.16 -12.03 5.78
N SER A 87 -6.89 -12.02 5.38
CA SER A 87 -6.41 -12.84 4.25
C SER A 87 -6.48 -14.34 4.55
N LEU A 88 -6.12 -14.74 5.77
CA LEU A 88 -6.12 -16.14 6.21
C LEU A 88 -7.54 -16.68 6.41
N GLN A 89 -8.47 -15.87 6.89
CA GLN A 89 -9.89 -16.25 7.05
C GLN A 89 -10.55 -16.62 5.72
N ASN A 90 -10.08 -16.07 4.60
CA ASN A 90 -10.59 -16.39 3.27
C ASN A 90 -10.04 -17.71 2.70
N LEU A 91 -9.08 -18.36 3.36
CA LEU A 91 -8.55 -19.63 2.92
C LEU A 91 -9.53 -20.77 3.25
N LYS A 92 -9.90 -21.56 2.24
CA LYS A 92 -10.66 -22.79 2.45
C LYS A 92 -9.75 -23.83 3.11
N THR A 93 -10.02 -24.14 4.37
CA THR A 93 -9.25 -25.10 5.17
C THR A 93 -9.89 -26.49 5.24
N ASN A 94 -11.01 -26.71 4.53
CA ASN A 94 -11.78 -27.98 4.48
C ASN A 94 -12.11 -28.61 5.85
N SER A 95 -11.98 -27.85 6.95
CA SER A 95 -12.29 -28.28 8.32
C SER A 95 -11.64 -29.59 8.77
N LEU A 96 -10.54 -30.01 8.12
CA LEU A 96 -9.76 -31.17 8.51
C LEU A 96 -8.83 -30.76 9.66
N ASN A 97 -9.28 -31.03 10.89
CA ASN A 97 -8.51 -30.79 12.11
C ASN A 97 -7.12 -31.45 12.00
N GLY A 98 -6.07 -30.67 12.21
CA GLY A 98 -4.66 -31.11 12.12
C GLY A 98 -3.98 -30.93 10.75
N ALA A 99 -4.73 -30.56 9.69
CA ALA A 99 -4.18 -30.21 8.38
C ALA A 99 -4.35 -28.71 8.04
N MET A 100 -5.02 -27.96 8.91
CA MET A 100 -5.34 -26.55 8.71
C MET A 100 -4.07 -25.69 8.73
N GLU A 101 -3.23 -25.90 9.73
CA GLU A 101 -2.00 -25.15 9.96
C GLU A 101 -1.04 -25.31 8.78
N GLU A 102 -0.90 -26.54 8.29
CA GLU A 102 -0.09 -26.85 7.10
C GLU A 102 -0.65 -26.17 5.84
N THR A 103 -1.97 -26.18 5.67
CA THR A 103 -2.64 -25.54 4.53
C THR A 103 -2.47 -24.02 4.56
N ILE A 104 -2.68 -23.41 5.73
CA ILE A 104 -2.48 -21.97 5.96
C ILE A 104 -1.03 -21.60 5.64
N MET A 105 -0.05 -22.34 6.17
CA MET A 105 1.37 -22.07 5.94
C MET A 105 1.75 -22.18 4.46
N LYS A 106 1.27 -23.23 3.77
CA LYS A 106 1.50 -23.41 2.33
C LYS A 106 0.90 -22.29 1.50
N LYS A 107 -0.35 -21.90 1.80
CA LYS A 107 -1.05 -20.84 1.07
C LYS A 107 -0.43 -19.47 1.32
N PHE A 108 -0.09 -19.17 2.57
CA PHE A 108 0.63 -17.96 2.93
C PHE A 108 1.98 -17.86 2.19
N GLY A 109 2.77 -18.94 2.18
CA GLY A 109 4.03 -18.99 1.45
C GLY A 109 3.87 -18.82 -0.07
N GLN A 110 2.79 -19.36 -0.67
CA GLN A 110 2.44 -19.14 -2.08
C GLN A 110 2.08 -17.67 -2.34
N MET A 111 1.25 -17.07 -1.48
CA MET A 111 0.86 -15.66 -1.58
C MET A 111 2.07 -14.72 -1.49
N GLN A 112 2.98 -14.97 -0.55
CA GLN A 112 4.18 -14.16 -0.39
C GLN A 112 5.08 -14.20 -1.63
N ARG A 113 5.23 -15.38 -2.27
CA ARG A 113 5.98 -15.51 -3.53
C ARG A 113 5.32 -14.73 -4.66
N LEU A 114 4.01 -14.82 -4.81
CA LEU A 114 3.25 -14.08 -5.83
C LEU A 114 3.35 -12.57 -5.60
N HIS A 115 3.23 -12.12 -4.34
CA HIS A 115 3.37 -10.70 -3.99
C HIS A 115 4.76 -10.18 -4.34
N LYS A 116 5.82 -10.94 -4.02
CA LYS A 116 7.20 -10.57 -4.40
C LYS A 116 7.37 -10.46 -5.91
N THR A 117 6.84 -11.41 -6.69
CA THR A 117 6.91 -11.34 -8.16
C THR A 117 6.16 -10.12 -8.70
N THR A 118 5.00 -9.81 -8.13
CA THR A 118 4.17 -8.66 -8.50
C THR A 118 4.85 -7.34 -8.15
N GLU A 119 5.43 -7.23 -6.96
CA GLU A 119 6.24 -6.09 -6.51
C GLU A 119 7.44 -5.88 -7.44
N LEU A 120 8.18 -6.95 -7.75
CA LEU A 120 9.30 -6.90 -8.70
C LEU A 120 8.83 -6.45 -10.08
N TYR A 121 7.69 -6.95 -10.55
CA TYR A 121 7.11 -6.54 -11.83
C TYR A 121 6.78 -5.04 -11.84
N TYR A 122 6.13 -4.51 -10.80
CA TYR A 122 5.85 -3.07 -10.70
C TYR A 122 7.13 -2.23 -10.58
N GLN A 123 8.12 -2.68 -9.82
CA GLN A 123 9.42 -2.00 -9.70
C GLN A 123 10.18 -2.01 -11.04
N LEU A 124 10.07 -3.07 -11.83
CA LEU A 124 10.61 -3.15 -13.19
C LEU A 124 9.86 -2.22 -14.14
N LEU A 125 8.52 -2.14 -14.05
CA LEU A 125 7.73 -1.19 -14.82
C LEU A 125 8.07 0.26 -14.48
N ILE A 126 8.21 0.60 -13.21
CA ILE A 126 8.58 1.96 -12.76
C ILE A 126 10.00 2.30 -13.23
N ARG A 127 10.94 1.35 -13.18
CA ARG A 127 12.30 1.56 -13.74
C ARG A 127 12.30 1.70 -15.26
N ALA A 128 11.50 0.90 -15.96
CA ALA A 128 11.36 0.98 -17.42
C ALA A 128 10.68 2.28 -17.86
N ASN A 129 9.77 2.81 -17.03
CA ASN A 129 9.03 4.05 -17.27
C ASN A 129 9.62 5.28 -16.56
N GLN A 130 10.85 5.20 -16.02
CA GLN A 130 11.55 6.44 -15.65
C GLN A 130 11.82 7.23 -16.93
N PRO A 131 11.55 8.54 -16.95
CA PRO A 131 11.74 9.34 -18.15
C PRO A 131 13.23 9.43 -18.45
N SER A 132 13.76 8.52 -19.26
CA SER A 132 14.84 8.89 -20.16
C SER A 132 14.26 9.98 -21.04
N THR A 133 14.82 11.18 -20.93
CA THR A 133 14.60 12.28 -21.87
C THR A 133 14.45 11.71 -23.28
N ILE A 134 13.25 11.86 -23.87
CA ILE A 134 12.77 11.37 -25.18
C ILE A 134 12.09 9.98 -25.12
N LEU A 135 10.75 9.97 -25.18
CA LEU A 135 9.93 8.80 -25.51
C LEU A 135 10.17 8.39 -26.97
N THR A 136 11.24 7.66 -27.24
CA THR A 136 11.38 6.92 -28.51
C THR A 136 10.71 5.56 -28.35
N LYS A 137 9.69 5.28 -29.19
CA LYS A 137 9.18 3.92 -29.37
C LYS A 137 10.36 2.96 -29.57
N LYS A 138 10.53 2.00 -28.68
CA LYS A 138 11.57 0.99 -28.82
C LYS A 138 10.98 -0.21 -29.55
N GLU A 139 11.46 -0.46 -30.76
CA GLU A 139 11.10 -1.65 -31.52
C GLU A 139 11.67 -2.90 -30.82
N LEU A 140 10.85 -3.95 -30.77
CA LEU A 140 11.26 -5.28 -30.36
C LEU A 140 12.19 -5.86 -31.42
N ASP A 141 13.24 -6.56 -31.01
CA ASP A 141 14.01 -7.36 -31.96
C ASP A 141 13.14 -8.49 -32.53
N ASP A 142 13.43 -8.88 -33.78
CA ASP A 142 12.61 -9.84 -34.51
C ASP A 142 12.56 -11.22 -33.84
N GLU A 143 13.64 -11.63 -33.16
CA GLU A 143 13.71 -12.92 -32.47
C GLU A 143 12.79 -12.95 -31.25
N THR A 144 12.85 -11.89 -30.42
CA THR A 144 11.96 -11.72 -29.26
C THR A 144 10.51 -11.56 -29.70
N TYR A 145 10.26 -10.80 -30.76
CA TYR A 145 8.92 -10.64 -31.32
C TYR A 145 8.31 -11.99 -31.74
N LEU A 146 9.06 -12.81 -32.48
CA LEU A 146 8.59 -14.12 -32.94
C LEU A 146 8.34 -15.10 -31.79
N LYS A 147 9.21 -15.11 -30.77
CA LYS A 147 9.01 -15.92 -29.56
C LYS A 147 7.74 -15.53 -28.83
N LEU A 148 7.51 -14.23 -28.64
CA LEU A 148 6.31 -13.69 -28.00
C LEU A 148 5.05 -14.02 -28.82
N PHE A 149 5.11 -13.83 -30.15
CA PHE A 149 4.01 -14.12 -31.04
C PHE A 149 3.59 -15.59 -30.99
N ASN A 150 4.55 -16.51 -31.06
CA ASN A 150 4.28 -17.95 -31.01
C ASN A 150 3.66 -18.36 -29.67
N TYR A 151 4.21 -17.87 -28.54
CA TYR A 151 3.65 -18.13 -27.21
C TYR A 151 2.21 -17.63 -27.08
N LEU A 152 1.93 -16.41 -27.52
CA LEU A 152 0.59 -15.84 -27.44
C LEU A 152 -0.40 -16.50 -28.40
N LYS A 153 0.05 -16.95 -29.57
CA LYS A 153 -0.77 -17.66 -30.54
C LYS A 153 -1.22 -19.04 -30.02
N GLU A 154 -0.37 -19.72 -29.24
CA GLU A 154 -0.71 -21.01 -28.61
C GLU A 154 -1.73 -20.85 -27.49
N ASN A 155 -1.69 -19.74 -26.75
CA ASN A 155 -2.54 -19.51 -25.58
C ASN A 155 -3.82 -18.70 -25.88
N PHE A 156 -3.84 -17.90 -26.97
CA PHE A 156 -4.95 -17.02 -27.33
C PHE A 156 -5.35 -17.22 -28.79
N LEU A 157 -6.63 -17.51 -29.02
CA LEU A 157 -7.20 -17.57 -30.37
C LEU A 157 -7.38 -16.15 -30.92
N GLN A 158 -6.83 -15.90 -32.12
CA GLN A 158 -7.01 -14.70 -32.98
C GLN A 158 -5.93 -13.60 -32.94
N LEU A 159 -4.64 -13.97 -32.90
CA LEU A 159 -3.51 -13.04 -33.07
C LEU A 159 -2.94 -13.06 -34.51
N THR A 160 -2.66 -11.87 -35.06
CA THR A 160 -2.04 -11.67 -36.39
C THR A 160 -0.65 -11.05 -36.24
N ASN A 161 0.29 -11.54 -37.05
CA ASN A 161 1.66 -11.04 -37.09
C ASN A 161 1.73 -9.69 -37.81
N TYR A 162 2.44 -8.74 -37.20
CA TYR A 162 2.63 -7.37 -37.69
C TYR A 162 3.35 -7.29 -39.04
N TYR A 163 4.27 -8.20 -39.32
CA TYR A 163 5.01 -8.18 -40.58
C TYR A 163 4.21 -8.72 -41.78
N HIS A 164 3.03 -9.31 -41.55
CA HIS A 164 2.21 -9.90 -42.61
C HIS A 164 1.02 -9.01 -42.98
N LEU A 165 1.25 -8.14 -43.97
CA LEU A 165 0.23 -7.30 -44.61
C LEU A 165 -0.39 -8.01 -45.83
N PRO A 166 -1.69 -7.78 -46.15
CA PRO A 166 -2.64 -6.91 -45.46
C PRO A 166 -3.27 -7.58 -44.23
N TYR A 167 -3.61 -6.79 -43.21
CA TYR A 167 -4.23 -7.33 -42.00
C TYR A 167 -5.70 -7.70 -42.25
N PRO A 168 -6.13 -8.92 -41.90
CA PRO A 168 -7.54 -9.31 -41.97
C PRO A 168 -8.42 -8.46 -41.04
N PRO A 169 -9.64 -8.10 -41.45
CA PRO A 169 -10.57 -7.35 -40.61
C PRO A 169 -10.96 -8.17 -39.37
N ASN A 170 -11.15 -7.49 -38.22
CA ASN A 170 -11.55 -8.08 -36.93
C ASN A 170 -10.54 -9.03 -36.28
N ARG A 171 -9.23 -8.87 -36.53
CA ARG A 171 -8.16 -9.64 -35.86
C ARG A 171 -7.24 -8.73 -35.07
N CYS A 172 -6.79 -9.19 -33.90
CA CYS A 172 -5.84 -8.45 -33.07
C CYS A 172 -4.42 -8.60 -33.66
N VAL A 173 -3.75 -7.48 -33.96
CA VAL A 173 -2.37 -7.47 -34.45
C VAL A 173 -1.41 -7.23 -33.28
N LEU A 174 -0.46 -8.14 -33.08
CA LEU A 174 0.61 -7.94 -32.10
C LEU A 174 1.63 -6.95 -32.65
N ARG A 175 1.66 -5.72 -32.14
CA ARG A 175 2.61 -4.68 -32.59
C ARG A 175 4.04 -5.03 -32.16
N ASN A 176 5.03 -4.63 -32.97
CA ASN A 176 6.46 -4.86 -32.71
C ASN A 176 7.12 -3.74 -31.87
N TYR A 177 6.35 -2.96 -31.12
CA TYR A 177 6.87 -1.91 -30.24
C TYR A 177 6.19 -1.91 -28.88
N ILE A 178 6.95 -1.54 -27.86
CA ILE A 178 6.49 -1.35 -26.49
C ILE A 178 6.44 0.17 -26.23
N THR A 179 5.27 0.67 -25.82
CA THR A 179 5.07 2.05 -25.34
C THR A 179 5.19 2.13 -23.85
#